data_AF-A0A643IPZ5-F1
#
_entry.id   AF-A0A643IPZ5-F1
#
_cell.length_a   1.000
_cell.length_b   1.000
_cell.length_c   1.000
_cell.angle_alpha   90.00
_cell.angle_beta   90.00
_cell.angle_gamma   90.00
#
_symmetry.space_group_name_H-M   'P 1'
#
loop_
_entity.id
_entity.type
_entity.pdbx_description
1 polymer ?
#
loop_
_entity_poly.entity_id
_entity_poly.type
_entity_poly.pdbx_seq_one_letter_code
_entity_poly.pdbx_strand_id
1 'polypeptide(L)' 'SVSAADISRVFGDGQLQQLADSAGVSQGEAAEHLSSLLPELVNKLTPDGQAPQGDLDIGSLLARFS' A
#
# COMPACT_ATOMS: atom_id res chain seq x y z
N SER A 1 -13.24 6.60 -2.20
CA SER A 1 -11.81 6.80 -2.51
C SER A 1 -11.04 6.64 -1.22
N VAL A 2 -9.87 6.00 -1.25
CA VAL A 2 -8.97 5.97 -0.09
C VAL A 2 -8.08 7.20 -0.17
N SER A 3 -7.96 7.95 0.91
CA SER A 3 -7.09 9.15 0.96
C SER A 3 -5.70 8.81 1.50
N ALA A 4 -4.70 9.66 1.22
CA ALA A 4 -3.37 9.54 1.82
C ALA A 4 -3.42 9.48 3.37
N ALA A 5 -4.34 10.22 3.99
CA ALA A 5 -4.54 10.15 5.44
C ALA A 5 -5.07 8.79 5.93
N ASP A 6 -5.89 8.10 5.12
CA ASP A 6 -6.35 6.75 5.43
C ASP A 6 -5.21 5.74 5.28
N ILE A 7 -4.34 5.92 4.28
CA ILE A 7 -3.11 5.13 4.12
C ILE A 7 -2.23 5.28 5.37
N SER A 8 -1.95 6.51 5.80
CA SER A 8 -1.15 6.77 7.00
C SER A 8 -1.73 6.14 8.26
N ARG A 9 -3.06 6.10 8.39
CA ARG A 9 -3.72 5.47 9.53
C ARG A 9 -3.61 3.95 9.53
N VAL A 10 -3.66 3.31 8.36
CA VAL A 10 -3.64 1.84 8.23
C VAL A 10 -2.22 1.28 8.29
N PHE A 11 -1.29 1.87 7.55
CA PHE A 11 0.10 1.38 7.45
C PHE A 11 1.00 1.96 8.55
N GLY A 12 0.59 3.07 9.18
CA GLY A 12 1.39 3.78 10.15
C GLY A 12 2.61 4.47 9.53
N ASP A 13 3.22 5.36 10.31
CA ASP A 13 4.27 6.22 9.78
C ASP A 13 5.56 5.47 9.42
N GLY A 14 5.88 4.40 10.15
CA GLY A 14 7.11 3.63 9.94
C GLY A 14 7.18 2.90 8.60
N GLN A 15 6.09 2.22 8.20
CA GLN A 15 6.05 1.49 6.92
C GLN A 15 6.01 2.44 5.73
N LEU A 16 5.26 3.53 5.86
CA LEU A 16 5.23 4.59 4.86
C LEU A 16 6.59 5.25 4.68
N GLN A 17 7.33 5.49 5.77
CA GLN A 17 8.66 6.06 5.68
C GLN A 17 9.63 5.13 4.96
N GLN A 18 9.59 3.82 5.24
CA GLN A 18 10.42 2.84 4.52
C GLN A 18 10.11 2.80 3.03
N LEU A 19 8.83 2.85 2.67
CA LEU A 19 8.41 2.93 1.27
C LEU A 19 8.93 4.22 0.61
N ALA A 20 8.76 5.35 1.29
CA ALA A 20 9.23 6.65 0.83
C ALA A 20 10.75 6.66 0.61
N ASP A 21 11.52 6.13 1.56
CA ASP A 21 12.98 5.99 1.49
C ASP A 21 13.39 5.11 0.30
N SER A 22 12.71 3.98 0.08
CA SER A 22 12.98 3.07 -1.03
C SER A 22 12.66 3.68 -2.40
N ALA A 23 11.67 4.56 -2.46
CA ALA A 23 11.22 5.24 -3.67
C ALA A 23 11.92 6.59 -3.89
N GLY A 24 12.69 7.09 -2.91
CA GLY A 24 13.36 8.39 -2.95
C GLY A 24 12.40 9.58 -2.95
N VAL A 25 11.25 9.46 -2.29
CA VAL A 25 10.19 10.47 -2.23
C VAL A 25 9.84 10.85 -0.79
N SER A 26 9.00 11.87 -0.59
CA SER A 26 8.47 12.18 0.74
C SER A 26 7.43 11.15 1.19
N GLN A 27 7.23 11.04 2.52
CA GLN A 27 6.21 10.17 3.10
C GLN A 27 4.79 10.50 2.58
N GLY A 28 4.49 11.79 2.41
CA GLY A 28 3.22 12.26 1.87
C GLY A 28 3.01 11.82 0.41
N GLU A 29 4.03 11.98 -0.44
CA GLU A 29 3.99 11.51 -1.83
C GLU A 29 3.84 9.98 -1.91
N ALA A 30 4.54 9.23 -1.05
CA ALA A 30 4.38 7.78 -0.98
C ALA A 30 2.93 7.38 -0.61
N ALA A 31 2.31 8.08 0.34
CA ALA A 31 0.92 7.86 0.72
C ALA A 31 -0.05 8.21 -0.40
N GLU A 32 0.17 9.32 -1.11
CA GLU A 32 -0.65 9.71 -2.26
C GLU A 32 -0.53 8.68 -3.39
N HIS A 33 0.69 8.29 -3.76
CA HIS A 33 0.92 7.27 -4.78
C HIS A 33 0.24 5.95 -4.42
N LEU A 34 0.39 5.47 -3.18
CA LEU A 34 -0.26 4.24 -2.74
C LEU A 34 -1.79 4.37 -2.78
N SER A 35 -2.34 5.51 -2.38
CA SER A 35 -3.80 5.76 -2.43
C SER A 35 -4.37 5.68 -3.86
N SER A 36 -3.58 6.11 -4.86
CA SER A 36 -3.96 6.04 -6.28
C SER A 36 -3.94 4.61 -6.84
N LEU A 37 -3.06 3.76 -6.31
CA LEU A 37 -2.85 2.38 -6.77
C LEU A 37 -3.73 1.36 -6.03
N LEU A 38 -4.23 1.71 -4.84
CA LEU A 38 -5.00 0.79 -3.99
C LEU A 38 -6.19 0.09 -4.69
N PRO A 39 -7.02 0.74 -5.51
CA PRO A 39 -8.12 0.06 -6.18
C PRO A 39 -7.64 -1.11 -7.06
N GLU A 40 -6.52 -0.92 -7.76
CA GLU A 40 -5.91 -1.96 -8.58
C GLU A 40 -5.29 -3.06 -7.71
N LEU A 41 -4.60 -2.66 -6.62
CA LEU A 41 -4.03 -3.59 -5.66
C LEU A 41 -5.10 -4.50 -5.03
N VAL A 42 -6.21 -3.90 -4.59
CA VAL A 42 -7.37 -4.61 -4.03
C VAL A 42 -7.93 -5.58 -5.06
N ASN A 43 -8.19 -5.13 -6.30
CA ASN A 43 -8.69 -6.00 -7.36
C ASN A 43 -7.76 -7.19 -7.63
N LYS A 44 -6.44 -7.00 -7.57
CA LYS A 44 -5.45 -8.09 -7.75
C LYS A 44 -5.36 -9.02 -6.54
N LEU A 45 -5.60 -8.51 -5.33
CA LEU A 45 -5.56 -9.29 -4.10
C LEU A 45 -6.86 -10.04 -3.84
N THR A 46 -7.97 -9.51 -4.33
CA THR A 46 -9.31 -10.07 -4.16
C THR A 46 -9.97 -10.36 -5.52
N PRO A 47 -9.31 -11.09 -6.44
CA PRO A 47 -9.85 -11.32 -7.78
C PRO A 47 -11.19 -12.07 -7.74
N ASP A 48 -11.36 -12.95 -6.74
CA ASP A 48 -12.59 -13.71 -6.50
C ASP A 48 -13.55 -13.03 -5.50
N GLY A 49 -13.32 -11.75 -5.19
CA GLY A 49 -14.08 -10.99 -4.21
C GLY A 49 -13.78 -11.35 -2.75
N GLN A 50 -12.74 -12.15 -2.50
CA GLN A 50 -12.31 -12.55 -1.16
C GLN A 50 -10.93 -11.98 -0.85
N ALA A 51 -10.82 -11.27 0.27
CA ALA A 51 -9.53 -10.84 0.77
C ALA A 51 -8.68 -12.04 1.22
N PRO A 52 -7.35 -12.01 1.01
CA PRO A 52 -6.46 -13.00 1.62
C PRO A 52 -6.68 -13.01 3.14
N GLN A 53 -6.78 -14.20 3.73
CA GLN A 53 -6.83 -14.32 5.18
C GLN A 53 -5.42 -14.13 5.75
N GLY A 54 -5.20 -13.06 6.50
CA GLY A 54 -3.92 -12.73 7.12
C GLY A 54 -3.61 -11.24 7.07
N ASP A 55 -2.55 -10.82 7.76
CA ASP A 55 -2.01 -9.47 7.61
C ASP A 55 -1.45 -9.28 6.19
N LEU A 56 -1.73 -8.12 5.60
CA LEU A 56 -1.17 -7.74 4.31
C LEU A 56 0.27 -7.27 4.51
N ASP A 57 1.23 -8.15 4.21
CA ASP A 57 2.65 -7.80 4.23
C ASP A 57 3.05 -7.06 2.93
N ILE A 58 3.42 -5.78 3.05
CA ILE A 58 3.85 -4.94 1.92
C ILE A 58 5.06 -5.52 1.20
N GLY A 59 6.01 -6.12 1.93
CA GLY A 59 7.19 -6.74 1.31
C GLY A 59 6.82 -7.90 0.38
N SER A 60 5.92 -8.76 0.83
CA SER A 60 5.36 -9.87 0.07
C SER A 60 4.52 -9.39 -1.12
N LEU A 61 3.80 -8.28 -0.97
CA LEU A 61 3.09 -7.65 -2.08
C LEU A 61 4.08 -7.18 -3.15
N LEU A 62 5.10 -6.41 -2.78
CA LEU A 62 6.11 -5.92 -3.72
C LEU A 62 6.82 -7.08 -4.44
N ALA A 63 7.17 -8.15 -3.73
CA ALA A 63 7.77 -9.35 -4.31
C ALA A 63 6.84 -10.09 -5.30
N ARG A 64 5.52 -9.91 -5.18
CA ARG A 64 4.54 -10.45 -6.13
C ARG A 64 4.39 -9.58 -7.39
N PHE A 65 4.79 -8.31 -7.30
CA PHE A 65 4.75 -7.35 -8.41
C PHE A 65 6.07 -7.23 -9.19
N SER A 66 7.17 -7.75 -8.64
CA SER A 66 8.43 -7.99 -9.36
C SER A 66 8.37 -9.25 -10.21
#